data_AF-A0A7I8V7Q3-F1
#
_entry.id   AF-A0A7I8V7Q3-F1
#
_cell.length_a   1.000
_cell.length_b   1.000
_cell.length_c   1.000
_cell.angle_alpha   90.00
_cell.angle_beta   90.00
_cell.angle_gamma   90.00
#
_symmetry.space_group_name_H-M   'P 1'
#
loop_
_entity.id
_entity.type
_entity.pdbx_description
1 polymer ?
#
loop_
_entity_poly.entity_id
_entity_poly.type
_entity_poly.pdbx_seq_one_letter_code
_entity_poly.pdbx_strand_id
1 'polypeptide(L)'
;MNILTDEAKKYPTDSRMRWKLMDTLWGKVTSTFRHVNIRAKFLTELLSTVLKENVQYMETRASRIQRLYILDKSGGSSENFGKKYIDESEEYPGKTNIDFTREIVNNFTASNPEFIGYKIIAASNRKTTNERIKNDLIISKEMFEKAGDMIKGIDLVAEEDSGKSHMFFLENLLNISGNPSPLYHTAETNWPDDLLPSPFDNDPVSALQNTYESVLLGAKRVGHGIGFFKHPYLLNELKKRDVAIEICPVSNQILGYTADLRNHPGIGYIRNGLPVVLGSDDPGGFGYDNFTIDWYEAFMGWGLDLRDLKKLASNSIKYSGLNSEEKTIAVQKWESSWNSYISTTRLKACKLQFKIDPTFNRVLPREGALNGGEKVHIYGRHFEKGICQTIKCKFGNYEETEGELLNTYLINCQVPSKSNNDVEEVPISISLNGTSFIDTDLSFTFKY
;
A
#
# COMPACT_ATOMS: atom_id res chain seq x y z
N MET A 1 20.03 -8.28 6.74
CA MET A 1 19.56 -8.57 8.11
C MET A 1 18.08 -8.91 7.99
N ASN A 2 17.59 -9.95 8.67
CA ASN A 2 16.19 -10.39 8.51
C ASN A 2 15.69 -10.92 9.87
N ILE A 3 14.50 -10.47 10.29
CA ILE A 3 13.83 -10.92 11.52
C ILE A 3 13.05 -12.24 11.35
N LEU A 4 12.90 -12.74 10.11
CA LEU A 4 12.31 -14.05 9.79
C LEU A 4 13.31 -15.21 9.98
N THR A 5 13.78 -15.42 11.20
CA THR A 5 14.62 -16.57 11.55
C THR A 5 13.84 -17.89 11.49
N ASP A 6 14.54 -19.04 11.50
CA ASP A 6 13.87 -20.35 11.54
C ASP A 6 13.05 -20.57 12.81
N GLU A 7 13.49 -19.98 13.94
CA GLU A 7 12.69 -19.93 15.17
C GLU A 7 11.43 -19.09 14.95
N ALA A 8 11.58 -17.92 14.33
CA ALA A 8 10.46 -17.03 14.10
C ALA A 8 9.37 -17.71 13.25
N LYS A 9 9.77 -18.45 12.20
CA LYS A 9 8.85 -19.24 11.35
C LYS A 9 8.08 -20.32 12.11
N LYS A 10 8.58 -20.85 13.23
CA LYS A 10 7.87 -21.84 14.06
C LYS A 10 6.70 -21.22 14.84
N TYR A 11 6.79 -19.93 15.16
CA TYR A 11 5.75 -19.17 15.87
C TYR A 11 5.29 -17.98 15.02
N PRO A 12 4.51 -18.23 13.95
CA PRO A 12 4.12 -17.21 12.98
C PRO A 12 3.19 -16.13 13.55
N THR A 13 2.62 -16.33 14.74
CA THR A 13 1.67 -15.41 15.39
C THR A 13 2.16 -14.84 16.72
N ASP A 14 3.42 -15.08 17.10
CA ASP A 14 3.99 -14.54 18.35
C ASP A 14 4.63 -13.16 18.08
N SER A 15 3.80 -12.12 18.14
CA SER A 15 4.23 -10.75 17.85
C SER A 15 5.29 -10.23 18.82
N ARG A 16 5.23 -10.59 20.10
CA ARG A 16 6.21 -10.15 21.12
C ARG A 16 7.62 -10.66 20.81
N MET A 17 7.73 -11.93 20.41
CA MET A 17 9.00 -12.49 19.97
C MET A 17 9.51 -11.77 18.71
N ARG A 18 8.63 -11.47 17.73
CA ARG A 18 9.01 -10.74 16.51
C ARG A 18 9.51 -9.33 16.81
N TRP A 19 8.83 -8.61 17.69
CA TRP A 19 9.25 -7.29 18.16
C TRP A 19 10.60 -7.33 18.87
N LYS A 20 10.88 -8.35 19.69
CA LYS A 20 12.20 -8.51 20.33
C LYS A 20 13.32 -8.67 19.30
N LEU A 21 13.08 -9.41 18.22
CA LEU A 21 14.05 -9.55 17.11
C LEU A 21 14.26 -8.23 16.37
N MET A 22 13.17 -7.49 16.10
CA MET A 22 13.20 -6.19 15.44
C MET A 22 13.90 -5.12 16.29
N ASP A 23 13.58 -5.00 17.58
CA ASP A 23 14.25 -4.09 18.52
C ASP A 23 15.75 -4.39 18.62
N THR A 24 16.12 -5.67 18.63
CA THR A 24 17.53 -6.12 18.63
C THR A 24 18.24 -5.70 17.34
N LEU A 25 17.57 -5.82 16.19
CA LEU A 25 18.10 -5.40 14.90
C LEU A 25 18.36 -3.89 14.88
N TRP A 26 17.35 -3.09 15.24
CA TRP A 26 17.44 -1.64 15.26
C TRP A 26 18.55 -1.16 16.22
N GLY A 27 18.62 -1.72 17.42
CA GLY A 27 19.65 -1.40 18.40
C GLY A 27 21.09 -1.56 17.87
N LYS A 28 21.32 -2.46 16.91
CA LYS A 28 22.65 -2.68 16.29
C LYS A 28 22.98 -1.69 15.18
N VAL A 29 21.98 -1.14 14.47
CA VAL A 29 22.21 -0.40 13.22
C VAL A 29 21.93 1.10 13.34
N THR A 30 21.08 1.53 14.28
CA THR A 30 20.64 2.94 14.37
C THR A 30 21.80 3.92 14.48
N SER A 31 22.84 3.62 15.27
CA SER A 31 23.99 4.52 15.39
C SER A 31 24.72 4.69 14.06
N THR A 32 24.83 3.63 13.26
CA THR A 32 25.57 3.62 11.99
C THR A 32 24.93 4.57 10.97
N PHE A 33 23.60 4.63 10.92
CA PHE A 33 22.86 5.52 10.03
C PHE A 33 23.01 7.02 10.34
N ARG A 34 23.59 7.37 11.50
CA ARG A 34 23.85 8.77 11.87
C ARG A 34 25.22 9.27 11.40
N HIS A 35 26.09 8.39 10.89
CA HIS A 35 27.33 8.83 10.29
C HIS A 35 27.03 9.55 8.96
N VAL A 36 27.58 10.74 8.74
CA VAL A 36 27.22 11.61 7.59
C VAL A 36 27.32 10.91 6.23
N ASN A 37 28.43 10.21 5.97
CA ASN A 37 28.63 9.48 4.71
C ASN A 37 27.66 8.31 4.52
N ILE A 38 27.31 7.61 5.61
CA ILE A 38 26.38 6.49 5.57
C ILE A 38 24.96 7.01 5.36
N ARG A 39 24.60 8.11 6.05
CA ARG A 39 23.31 8.78 5.89
C ARG A 39 23.12 9.25 4.45
N ALA A 40 24.14 9.86 3.84
CA ALA A 40 24.10 10.29 2.45
C ALA A 40 23.86 9.11 1.50
N LYS A 41 24.70 8.07 1.62
CA LYS A 41 24.58 6.88 0.76
C LYS A 41 23.23 6.20 0.93
N PHE A 42 22.78 6.02 2.17
CA PHE A 42 21.50 5.39 2.47
C PHE A 42 20.33 6.17 1.88
N LEU A 43 20.28 7.49 2.08
CA LEU A 43 19.18 8.30 1.58
C LEU A 43 19.18 8.35 0.05
N THR A 44 20.33 8.53 -0.59
CA THR A 44 20.41 8.52 -2.07
C THR A 44 19.97 7.18 -2.65
N GLU A 45 20.38 6.06 -2.05
CA GLU A 45 19.97 4.73 -2.50
C GLU A 45 18.47 4.52 -2.28
N LEU A 46 17.95 4.91 -1.11
CA LEU A 46 16.51 4.85 -0.81
C LEU A 46 15.69 5.60 -1.86
N LEU A 47 16.05 6.86 -2.16
CA LEU A 47 15.36 7.68 -3.16
C LEU A 47 15.43 7.08 -4.56
N SER A 48 16.58 6.51 -4.92
CA SER A 48 16.76 5.82 -6.20
C SER A 48 15.88 4.57 -6.31
N THR A 49 15.81 3.77 -5.24
CA THR A 49 15.02 2.54 -5.19
C THR A 49 13.52 2.82 -5.26
N VAL A 50 13.00 3.78 -4.48
CA VAL A 50 11.57 4.13 -4.53
C VAL A 50 11.19 4.64 -5.93
N LEU A 51 12.02 5.47 -6.54
CA LEU A 51 11.74 6.02 -7.86
C LEU A 51 11.81 4.94 -8.96
N LYS A 52 12.76 4.01 -8.86
CA LYS A 52 12.86 2.85 -9.76
C LYS A 52 11.58 2.00 -9.75
N GLU A 53 10.86 1.98 -8.63
CA GLU A 53 9.56 1.33 -8.49
C GLU A 53 8.37 2.24 -8.79
N ASN A 54 8.62 3.39 -9.41
CA ASN A 54 7.62 4.39 -9.78
C ASN A 54 6.88 5.00 -8.58
N VAL A 55 7.48 4.98 -7.38
CA VAL A 55 7.02 5.74 -6.22
C VAL A 55 7.62 7.15 -6.31
N GLN A 56 6.75 8.14 -6.44
CA GLN A 56 7.15 9.52 -6.75
C GLN A 56 7.32 10.40 -5.51
N TYR A 57 6.86 9.95 -4.33
CA TYR A 57 6.87 10.73 -3.10
C TYR A 57 7.00 9.82 -1.87
N MET A 58 7.70 10.28 -0.83
CA MET A 58 7.90 9.49 0.38
C MET A 58 7.84 10.37 1.65
N GLU A 59 7.17 9.86 2.69
CA GLU A 59 7.24 10.38 4.06
C GLU A 59 7.80 9.30 4.97
N THR A 60 8.85 9.59 5.72
CA THR A 60 9.43 8.62 6.67
C THR A 60 9.29 9.11 8.10
N ARG A 61 9.01 8.17 9.01
CA ARG A 61 9.10 8.43 10.45
C ARG A 61 10.57 8.45 10.84
N ALA A 62 11.02 9.55 11.45
CA ALA A 62 12.38 9.70 11.94
C ALA A 62 12.37 9.89 13.46
N SER A 63 12.76 8.83 14.17
CA SER A 63 12.84 8.87 15.64
C SER A 63 13.87 9.90 16.10
N ARG A 64 13.43 10.89 16.89
CA ARG A 64 14.26 11.88 17.59
C ARG A 64 15.15 12.78 16.70
N ILE A 65 14.89 12.84 15.38
CA ILE A 65 15.65 13.59 14.36
C ILE A 65 17.12 13.79 14.78
N GLN A 66 17.82 12.66 14.90
CA GLN A 66 19.07 12.62 15.64
C GLN A 66 20.17 13.44 14.96
N ARG A 67 21.06 14.01 15.78
CA ARG A 67 22.29 14.66 15.31
C ARG A 67 23.15 13.66 14.53
N LEU A 68 23.63 14.10 13.37
CA LEU A 68 24.59 13.37 12.53
C LEU A 68 26.01 13.60 13.05
N TYR A 69 26.90 12.64 12.82
CA TYR A 69 28.29 12.72 13.25
C TYR A 69 29.28 12.35 12.14
N ILE A 70 30.51 12.81 12.32
CA ILE A 70 31.73 12.33 11.67
C ILE A 70 32.62 11.64 12.71
N LEU A 71 33.51 10.76 12.26
CA LEU A 71 34.53 10.18 13.15
C LEU A 71 35.66 11.18 13.38
N ASP A 72 36.08 11.30 14.64
CA ASP A 72 37.25 12.12 14.98
C ASP A 72 38.53 11.48 14.40
N LYS A 73 39.12 12.17 13.42
CA LYS A 73 40.35 11.75 12.73
C LYS A 73 41.59 11.81 13.63
N SER A 74 41.53 12.56 14.73
CA SER A 74 42.66 12.72 15.67
C SER A 74 42.86 11.51 16.59
N GLY A 75 41.94 10.54 16.59
CA GLY A 75 41.98 9.39 17.50
C GLY A 75 41.76 9.77 18.98
N GLY A 76 41.32 11.01 19.25
CA GLY A 76 41.24 11.58 20.58
C GLY A 76 39.99 11.21 21.38
N SER A 77 40.23 10.55 22.52
CA SER A 77 39.38 10.43 23.72
C SER A 77 38.03 9.69 23.64
N SER A 78 37.71 9.02 24.75
CA SER A 78 36.53 8.18 24.99
C SER A 78 35.20 8.94 25.08
N GLU A 79 35.21 10.28 25.11
CA GLU A 79 33.98 11.06 25.15
C GLU A 79 33.21 10.89 23.83
N ASN A 80 31.96 10.47 23.92
CA ASN A 80 31.08 10.16 22.79
C ASN A 80 31.57 9.03 21.85
N PHE A 81 32.50 8.18 22.29
CA PHE A 81 33.00 7.04 21.49
C PHE A 81 33.57 7.46 20.13
N GLY A 82 34.32 8.56 20.08
CA GLY A 82 34.96 9.06 18.86
C GLY A 82 34.02 9.74 17.86
N LYS A 83 32.82 10.13 18.29
CA LYS A 83 31.84 10.86 17.47
C LYS A 83 31.97 12.37 17.66
N LYS A 84 32.19 13.09 16.55
CA LYS A 84 32.09 14.55 16.49
C LYS A 84 30.82 14.93 15.72
N TYR A 85 29.90 15.63 16.38
CA TYR A 85 28.62 16.01 15.77
C TYR A 85 28.79 17.14 14.77
N ILE A 86 28.07 17.06 13.64
CA ILE A 86 28.35 17.92 12.48
C ILE A 86 27.99 19.39 12.72
N ASP A 87 26.96 19.66 13.51
CA ASP A 87 26.47 21.01 13.87
C ASP A 87 27.46 21.81 14.72
N GLU A 88 28.40 21.12 15.38
CA GLU A 88 29.51 21.71 16.14
C GLU A 88 30.86 21.58 15.38
N SER A 89 30.84 21.10 14.13
CA SER A 89 32.05 20.86 13.35
C SER A 89 32.40 22.02 12.43
N GLU A 90 33.70 22.26 12.23
CA GLU A 90 34.22 23.21 11.22
C GLU A 90 33.89 22.79 9.78
N GLU A 91 33.71 21.49 9.53
CA GLU A 91 33.40 20.95 8.19
C GLU A 91 31.94 21.22 7.79
N TYR A 92 31.04 21.35 8.77
CA TYR A 92 29.61 21.54 8.57
C TYR A 92 29.00 22.56 9.55
N PRO A 93 29.52 23.80 9.61
CA PRO A 93 29.21 24.74 10.69
C PRO A 93 27.70 25.03 10.78
N GLY A 94 27.09 24.65 11.90
CA GLY A 94 25.66 24.86 12.17
C GLY A 94 24.70 23.99 11.35
N LYS A 95 25.20 23.01 10.56
CA LYS A 95 24.37 22.20 9.67
C LYS A 95 23.62 21.11 10.44
N THR A 96 22.29 21.07 10.30
CA THR A 96 21.46 20.05 10.95
C THR A 96 21.26 18.81 10.06
N ASN A 97 20.70 17.73 10.65
CA ASN A 97 20.26 16.55 9.88
C ASN A 97 19.17 16.92 8.85
N ILE A 98 18.31 17.89 9.16
CA ILE A 98 17.25 18.36 8.27
C ILE A 98 17.88 19.09 7.07
N ASP A 99 18.83 19.98 7.30
CA ASP A 99 19.51 20.71 6.22
C ASP A 99 20.29 19.76 5.31
N PHE A 100 20.98 18.79 5.91
CA PHE A 100 21.68 17.73 5.18
C PHE A 100 20.72 16.89 4.33
N THR A 101 19.59 16.49 4.90
CA THR A 101 18.55 15.74 4.19
C THR A 101 17.94 16.56 3.05
N ARG A 102 17.65 17.85 3.29
CA ARG A 102 17.09 18.77 2.29
C ARG A 102 18.01 18.92 1.08
N GLU A 103 19.32 19.08 1.30
CA GLU A 103 20.29 19.19 0.20
C GLU A 103 20.31 17.94 -0.69
N ILE A 104 20.34 16.75 -0.09
CA ILE A 104 20.31 15.48 -0.83
C ILE A 104 19.02 15.36 -1.65
N VAL A 105 17.87 15.65 -1.02
CA VAL A 105 16.56 15.58 -1.69
C VAL A 105 16.50 16.59 -2.84
N ASN A 106 16.95 17.83 -2.64
CA ASN A 106 16.95 18.85 -3.69
C ASN A 106 17.82 18.42 -4.88
N ASN A 107 19.05 17.94 -4.62
CA ASN A 107 19.95 17.45 -5.68
C ASN A 107 19.33 16.25 -6.43
N PHE A 108 18.68 15.35 -5.70
CA PHE A 108 17.98 14.20 -6.30
C PHE A 108 16.79 14.65 -7.17
N THR A 109 15.94 15.54 -6.67
CA THR A 109 14.78 16.06 -7.43
C THR A 109 15.20 16.87 -8.66
N ALA A 110 16.33 17.60 -8.59
CA ALA A 110 16.86 18.33 -9.74
C ALA A 110 17.32 17.38 -10.86
N SER A 111 17.81 16.20 -10.49
CA SER A 111 18.25 15.16 -11.44
C SER A 111 17.11 14.24 -11.90
N ASN A 112 16.00 14.20 -11.15
CA ASN A 112 14.85 13.31 -11.38
C ASN A 112 13.54 14.13 -11.28
N PRO A 113 13.18 14.90 -12.32
CA PRO A 113 12.06 15.84 -12.28
C PRO A 113 10.69 15.16 -12.08
N GLU A 114 10.57 13.86 -12.29
CA GLU A 114 9.40 13.04 -12.01
C GLU A 114 9.21 12.74 -10.51
N PHE A 115 10.28 12.82 -9.72
CA PHE A 115 10.20 12.68 -8.28
C PHE A 115 9.60 13.97 -7.69
N ILE A 116 8.61 13.81 -6.83
CA ILE A 116 7.87 14.93 -6.21
C ILE A 116 8.63 15.43 -4.99
N GLY A 117 9.16 14.52 -4.17
CA GLY A 117 9.97 14.89 -3.03
C GLY A 117 9.92 13.89 -1.88
N TYR A 118 10.53 14.29 -0.78
CA TYR A 118 10.65 13.50 0.43
C TYR A 118 10.42 14.39 1.65
N LYS A 119 9.64 13.91 2.62
CA LYS A 119 9.35 14.61 3.88
C LYS A 119 9.57 13.69 5.08
N ILE A 120 9.59 14.29 6.26
CA ILE A 120 9.83 13.62 7.53
C ILE A 120 8.64 13.81 8.46
N ILE A 121 8.29 12.74 9.15
CA ILE A 121 7.38 12.73 10.30
C ILE A 121 8.27 12.54 11.53
N ALA A 122 8.27 13.52 12.43
CA ALA A 122 9.04 13.44 13.65
C ALA A 122 8.41 12.37 14.57
N ALA A 123 9.20 11.40 15.00
CA ALA A 123 8.70 10.32 15.84
C ALA A 123 9.36 10.32 17.21
N SER A 124 8.60 9.97 18.24
CA SER A 124 9.15 9.56 19.54
C SER A 124 8.75 8.13 19.87
N ASN A 125 9.48 7.51 20.80
CA ASN A 125 9.32 6.11 21.14
C ASN A 125 8.40 5.96 22.35
N ARG A 126 7.27 5.25 22.20
CA ARG A 126 6.27 5.09 23.27
C ARG A 126 6.74 4.29 24.49
N LYS A 127 7.87 3.58 24.39
CA LYS A 127 8.50 2.91 25.55
C LYS A 127 9.24 3.90 26.47
N THR A 128 9.37 5.18 26.10
CA THR A 128 10.10 6.18 26.89
C THR A 128 9.27 6.81 28.04
N THR A 129 9.86 7.73 28.81
CA THR A 129 9.26 8.41 29.97
C THR A 129 8.46 9.66 29.55
N ASN A 130 7.56 10.13 30.41
CA ASN A 130 6.80 11.38 30.18
C ASN A 130 7.70 12.61 29.94
N GLU A 131 8.76 12.79 30.75
CA GLU A 131 9.72 13.88 30.57
C GLU A 131 10.43 13.82 29.20
N ARG A 132 10.82 12.61 28.79
CA ARG A 132 11.45 12.41 27.49
C ARG A 132 10.51 12.67 26.32
N ILE A 133 9.26 12.20 26.38
CA ILE A 133 8.24 12.54 25.37
C ILE A 133 8.07 14.06 25.29
N LYS A 134 7.91 14.75 26.42
CA LYS A 134 7.78 16.20 26.45
C LYS A 134 8.92 16.90 25.70
N ASN A 135 10.16 16.51 25.97
CA ASN A 135 11.33 17.08 25.30
C ASN A 135 11.35 16.76 23.79
N ASP A 136 11.11 15.51 23.41
CA ASP A 136 11.09 15.09 22.00
C ASP A 136 9.98 15.84 21.21
N LEU A 137 8.83 16.11 21.85
CA LEU A 137 7.71 16.85 21.27
C LEU A 137 8.00 18.34 21.12
N ILE A 138 8.62 18.98 22.11
CA ILE A 138 9.08 20.39 22.02
C ILE A 138 10.05 20.54 20.84
N ILE A 139 11.05 19.65 20.76
CA ILE A 139 12.03 19.66 19.66
C ILE A 139 11.33 19.47 18.32
N SER A 140 10.37 18.54 18.23
CA SER A 140 9.62 18.29 16.99
C SER A 140 8.84 19.52 16.53
N LYS A 141 8.24 20.26 17.47
CA LYS A 141 7.53 21.51 17.19
C LYS A 141 8.48 22.60 16.71
N GLU A 142 9.59 22.82 17.40
CA GLU A 142 10.62 23.80 16.98
C GLU A 142 11.18 23.48 15.59
N MET A 143 11.41 22.21 15.29
CA MET A 143 11.89 21.77 13.97
C MET A 143 10.85 22.00 12.89
N PHE A 144 9.56 21.80 13.17
CA PHE A 144 8.50 22.13 12.24
C PHE A 144 8.37 23.64 12.00
N GLU A 145 8.50 24.46 13.02
CA GLU A 145 8.48 25.92 12.87
C GLU A 145 9.65 26.42 12.01
N LYS A 146 10.83 25.79 12.12
CA LYS A 146 12.02 26.14 11.34
C LYS A 146 12.07 25.51 9.94
N ALA A 147 11.48 24.32 9.77
CA ALA A 147 11.62 23.48 8.59
C ALA A 147 10.32 22.76 8.22
N GLY A 148 9.18 23.47 8.29
CA GLY A 148 7.86 22.93 7.94
C GLY A 148 7.70 22.58 6.46
N ASP A 149 8.66 22.97 5.62
CA ASP A 149 8.82 22.44 4.27
C ASP A 149 9.20 20.95 4.30
N MET A 150 9.97 20.49 5.29
CA MET A 150 10.47 19.12 5.43
C MET A 150 9.73 18.29 6.49
N ILE A 151 9.40 18.88 7.64
CA ILE A 151 8.72 18.18 8.74
C ILE A 151 7.21 18.36 8.57
N LYS A 152 6.44 17.27 8.49
CA LYS A 152 4.98 17.33 8.22
C LYS A 152 4.09 16.85 9.36
N GLY A 153 4.65 16.11 10.32
CA GLY A 153 3.85 15.60 11.42
C GLY A 153 4.65 15.04 12.58
N ILE A 154 3.90 14.54 13.55
CA ILE A 154 4.37 13.88 14.76
C ILE A 154 3.78 12.47 14.87
N ASP A 155 4.51 11.57 15.53
CA ASP A 155 4.10 10.18 15.72
C ASP A 155 4.71 9.58 17.01
N LEU A 156 4.07 8.53 17.54
CA LEU A 156 4.59 7.67 18.61
C LEU A 156 4.78 6.23 18.10
N VAL A 157 6.03 5.82 17.92
CA VAL A 157 6.43 4.53 17.31
C VAL A 157 6.93 3.52 18.36
N ALA A 158 7.29 2.32 17.89
CA ALA A 158 7.66 1.09 18.63
C ALA A 158 6.47 0.21 19.04
N GLU A 159 6.76 -1.03 19.47
CA GLU A 159 5.76 -2.04 19.84
C GLU A 159 4.63 -1.45 20.70
N GLU A 160 3.42 -1.52 20.17
CA GLU A 160 2.23 -0.96 20.77
C GLU A 160 1.76 -1.77 21.98
N ASP A 161 1.66 -3.09 21.84
CA ASP A 161 1.14 -4.00 22.88
C ASP A 161 1.93 -3.98 24.21
N SER A 162 3.23 -3.66 24.15
CA SER A 162 4.11 -3.55 25.33
C SER A 162 4.48 -2.10 25.67
N GLY A 163 3.97 -1.15 24.88
CA GLY A 163 4.22 0.28 25.00
C GLY A 163 3.22 0.99 25.89
N LYS A 164 3.47 2.28 26.13
CA LYS A 164 2.52 3.15 26.84
C LYS A 164 1.45 3.68 25.89
N SER A 165 0.24 3.87 26.38
CA SER A 165 -0.90 4.42 25.64
C SER A 165 -0.70 5.92 25.29
N HIS A 166 -1.54 6.47 24.41
CA HIS A 166 -1.58 7.92 24.22
C HIS A 166 -2.10 8.62 25.48
N MET A 167 -3.01 7.99 26.24
CA MET A 167 -3.53 8.51 27.52
C MET A 167 -2.41 8.77 28.52
N PHE A 168 -1.42 7.89 28.61
CA PHE A 168 -0.26 8.09 29.48
C PHE A 168 0.49 9.40 29.18
N PHE A 169 0.49 9.81 27.89
CA PHE A 169 1.16 11.01 27.40
C PHE A 169 0.19 12.18 27.13
N LEU A 170 -1.08 12.08 27.56
CA LEU A 170 -2.16 12.95 27.07
C LEU A 170 -1.85 14.44 27.20
N GLU A 171 -1.37 14.89 28.38
CA GLU A 171 -1.03 16.30 28.61
C GLU A 171 0.01 16.82 27.61
N ASN A 172 1.03 16.00 27.32
CA ASN A 172 2.09 16.36 26.39
C ASN A 172 1.57 16.39 24.95
N LEU A 173 0.69 15.47 24.57
CA LEU A 173 0.10 15.40 23.23
C LEU A 173 -0.90 16.54 22.98
N LEU A 174 -1.68 16.95 23.98
CA LEU A 174 -2.59 18.09 23.87
C LEU A 174 -1.84 19.41 23.65
N ASN A 175 -0.68 19.59 24.28
CA ASN A 175 0.15 20.80 24.17
C ASN A 175 0.72 21.05 22.76
N ILE A 176 0.75 20.04 21.90
CA ILE A 176 1.26 20.12 20.53
C ILE A 176 0.17 19.83 19.49
N SER A 177 -1.09 19.77 19.91
CA SER A 177 -2.21 19.47 19.02
C SER A 177 -2.30 20.47 17.86
N GLY A 178 -2.69 19.99 16.69
CA GLY A 178 -2.85 20.78 15.47
C GLY A 178 -1.59 20.86 14.61
N ASN A 179 -0.46 21.34 15.13
CA ASN A 179 0.79 21.50 14.38
C ASN A 179 2.03 21.11 15.21
N PRO A 180 2.88 20.20 14.72
CA PRO A 180 2.78 19.46 13.45
C PRO A 180 1.58 18.50 13.43
N SER A 181 1.14 18.05 12.25
CA SER A 181 -0.03 17.17 12.15
C SER A 181 0.17 15.85 12.91
N PRO A 182 -0.80 15.39 13.71
CA PRO A 182 -0.74 14.09 14.37
C PRO A 182 -0.96 12.93 13.37
N LEU A 183 -0.01 12.00 13.32
CA LEU A 183 0.06 10.88 12.36
C LEU A 183 0.38 9.55 13.07
N TYR A 184 -0.34 9.27 14.16
CA TYR A 184 0.00 8.24 15.14
C TYR A 184 -0.08 6.81 14.61
N HIS A 185 0.92 5.98 14.94
CA HIS A 185 0.76 4.53 15.00
C HIS A 185 -0.30 4.18 16.04
N THR A 186 -1.27 3.36 15.66
CA THR A 186 -2.36 2.97 16.55
C THR A 186 -3.04 1.70 16.11
N ALA A 187 -3.55 0.96 17.08
CA ALA A 187 -4.32 -0.25 16.88
C ALA A 187 -3.57 -1.33 16.07
N GLU A 188 -2.23 -1.36 16.10
CA GLU A 188 -1.43 -2.47 15.60
C GLU A 188 -1.46 -3.63 16.62
N THR A 189 -2.63 -4.23 16.78
CA THR A 189 -2.88 -5.20 17.84
C THR A 189 -3.96 -6.22 17.48
N ASN A 190 -3.70 -7.47 17.83
CA ASN A 190 -4.67 -8.56 17.73
C ASN A 190 -5.50 -8.75 18.99
N TRP A 191 -5.09 -8.17 20.13
CA TRP A 191 -5.78 -8.38 21.40
C TRP A 191 -7.21 -7.85 21.39
N PRO A 192 -8.19 -8.58 21.97
CA PRO A 192 -9.52 -8.06 22.17
C PRO A 192 -9.57 -7.03 23.31
N ASP A 193 -10.65 -6.24 23.33
CA ASP A 193 -10.89 -5.10 24.21
C ASP A 193 -10.66 -5.35 25.71
N ASP A 194 -10.96 -6.57 26.16
CA ASP A 194 -10.97 -6.99 27.55
C ASP A 194 -9.71 -7.74 28.00
N LEU A 195 -8.80 -8.11 27.08
CA LEU A 195 -7.69 -9.02 27.39
C LEU A 195 -6.29 -8.42 27.27
N LEU A 196 -6.16 -7.15 26.85
CA LEU A 196 -4.90 -6.43 26.94
C LEU A 196 -4.95 -5.45 28.12
N PRO A 197 -4.41 -5.79 29.31
CA PRO A 197 -4.17 -4.82 30.36
C PRO A 197 -2.98 -3.93 30.00
N SER A 198 -2.90 -2.74 30.61
CA SER A 198 -1.68 -1.95 30.56
C SER A 198 -0.54 -2.72 31.26
N PRO A 199 0.67 -2.79 30.68
CA PRO A 199 1.84 -3.34 31.36
C PRO A 199 2.45 -2.36 32.39
N PHE A 200 1.89 -1.17 32.58
CA PHE A 200 2.38 -0.14 33.49
C PHE A 200 1.30 0.30 34.48
N ASP A 201 1.59 0.20 35.79
CA ASP A 201 0.64 0.54 36.87
C ASP A 201 0.11 1.99 36.81
N ASN A 202 0.89 2.90 36.23
CA ASN A 202 0.57 4.32 36.11
C ASN A 202 0.00 4.72 34.73
N ASP A 203 -0.27 3.75 33.87
CA ASP A 203 -0.94 3.97 32.60
C ASP A 203 -2.40 3.48 32.72
N PRO A 204 -3.38 4.41 32.71
CA PRO A 204 -4.75 4.12 33.13
C PRO A 204 -5.51 3.21 32.15
N VAL A 205 -5.00 3.03 30.93
CA VAL A 205 -5.61 2.22 29.89
C VAL A 205 -4.55 1.44 29.14
N SER A 206 -4.94 0.34 28.49
CA SER A 206 -4.01 -0.36 27.62
C SER A 206 -3.84 0.37 26.28
N ALA A 207 -2.77 0.00 25.57
CA ALA A 207 -2.47 0.56 24.27
C ALA A 207 -3.57 0.30 23.21
N LEU A 208 -4.54 -0.57 23.48
CA LEU A 208 -5.70 -0.73 22.60
C LEU A 208 -6.59 0.51 22.55
N GLN A 209 -6.66 1.30 23.64
CA GLN A 209 -7.45 2.54 23.66
C GLN A 209 -6.88 3.65 22.78
N ASN A 210 -5.68 3.43 22.23
CA ASN A 210 -5.10 4.31 21.21
C ASN A 210 -6.03 4.47 19.99
N THR A 211 -6.90 3.49 19.70
CA THR A 211 -7.94 3.59 18.64
C THR A 211 -8.83 4.82 18.82
N TYR A 212 -9.37 5.03 20.01
CA TYR A 212 -10.22 6.18 20.33
C TYR A 212 -9.37 7.45 20.47
N GLU A 213 -8.25 7.35 21.19
CA GLU A 213 -7.42 8.50 21.55
C GLU A 213 -6.81 9.17 20.32
N SER A 214 -6.32 8.40 19.35
CA SER A 214 -5.76 8.95 18.11
C SER A 214 -6.80 9.80 17.35
N VAL A 215 -8.04 9.34 17.27
CA VAL A 215 -9.15 10.07 16.63
C VAL A 215 -9.52 11.33 17.41
N LEU A 216 -9.57 11.25 18.74
CA LEU A 216 -9.88 12.38 19.62
C LEU A 216 -8.77 13.44 19.63
N LEU A 217 -7.51 13.02 19.53
CA LEU A 217 -6.34 13.89 19.38
C LEU A 217 -6.22 14.52 17.99
N GLY A 218 -7.16 14.24 17.09
CA GLY A 218 -7.28 14.89 15.79
C GLY A 218 -6.32 14.33 14.73
N ALA A 219 -5.92 13.06 14.86
CA ALA A 219 -5.09 12.37 13.86
C ALA A 219 -5.58 12.62 12.43
N LYS A 220 -4.66 12.96 11.53
CA LYS A 220 -4.95 13.10 10.09
C LYS A 220 -4.76 11.79 9.35
N ARG A 221 -3.84 10.96 9.86
CA ARG A 221 -3.63 9.58 9.47
C ARG A 221 -3.37 8.72 10.70
N VAL A 222 -3.73 7.46 10.60
CA VAL A 222 -3.50 6.44 11.63
C VAL A 222 -2.71 5.28 11.03
N GLY A 223 -1.59 4.93 11.66
CA GLY A 223 -0.69 3.86 11.22
C GLY A 223 -1.18 2.47 11.63
N HIS A 224 -1.15 1.52 10.70
CA HIS A 224 -1.62 0.13 10.76
C HIS A 224 -3.12 -0.04 10.97
N GLY A 225 -3.66 0.36 12.12
CA GLY A 225 -5.09 0.32 12.34
C GLY A 225 -5.72 -1.09 12.33
N ILE A 226 -4.99 -2.16 12.65
CA ILE A 226 -5.51 -3.55 12.64
C ILE A 226 -6.76 -3.70 13.54
N GLY A 227 -6.72 -3.09 14.73
CA GLY A 227 -7.74 -3.20 15.76
C GLY A 227 -9.02 -2.40 15.50
N PHE A 228 -9.06 -1.47 14.54
CA PHE A 228 -10.26 -0.63 14.34
C PHE A 228 -11.52 -1.41 13.96
N PHE A 229 -11.40 -2.60 13.35
CA PHE A 229 -12.56 -3.46 13.05
C PHE A 229 -13.35 -3.91 14.27
N LYS A 230 -12.75 -3.86 15.46
CA LYS A 230 -13.40 -4.18 16.73
C LYS A 230 -14.33 -3.05 17.19
N HIS A 231 -14.21 -1.86 16.60
CA HIS A 231 -14.92 -0.65 17.02
C HIS A 231 -15.72 -0.04 15.84
N PRO A 232 -16.90 -0.58 15.49
CA PRO A 232 -17.68 -0.14 14.33
C PRO A 232 -18.06 1.35 14.38
N TYR A 233 -18.28 1.91 15.56
CA TYR A 233 -18.50 3.35 15.73
C TYR A 233 -17.29 4.17 15.28
N LEU A 234 -16.06 3.73 15.61
CA LEU A 234 -14.84 4.43 15.19
C LEU A 234 -14.62 4.37 13.68
N LEU A 235 -15.01 3.28 13.01
CA LEU A 235 -14.95 3.24 11.54
C LEU A 235 -15.78 4.35 10.89
N ASN A 236 -16.97 4.62 11.45
CA ASN A 236 -17.82 5.71 11.01
C ASN A 236 -17.17 7.08 11.31
N GLU A 237 -16.54 7.23 12.47
CA GLU A 237 -15.85 8.47 12.82
C GLU A 237 -14.62 8.74 11.93
N LEU A 238 -13.80 7.74 11.63
CA LEU A 238 -12.67 7.85 10.69
C LEU A 238 -13.16 8.31 9.31
N LYS A 239 -14.27 7.74 8.83
CA LYS A 239 -14.88 8.12 7.56
C LYS A 239 -15.41 9.56 7.57
N LYS A 240 -16.16 9.96 8.60
CA LYS A 240 -16.70 11.32 8.74
C LYS A 240 -15.61 12.38 8.84
N ARG A 241 -14.52 12.05 9.55
CA ARG A 241 -13.39 12.97 9.80
C ARG A 241 -12.35 12.98 8.69
N ASP A 242 -12.54 12.15 7.65
CA ASP A 242 -11.62 11.97 6.53
C ASP A 242 -10.20 11.60 6.98
N VAL A 243 -10.08 10.68 7.96
CA VAL A 243 -8.81 10.23 8.55
C VAL A 243 -8.35 8.96 7.85
N ALA A 244 -7.21 9.01 7.17
CA ALA A 244 -6.69 7.87 6.42
C ALA A 244 -6.03 6.81 7.31
N ILE A 245 -6.25 5.54 6.96
CA ILE A 245 -5.56 4.40 7.58
C ILE A 245 -4.39 4.00 6.69
N GLU A 246 -3.18 4.04 7.23
CA GLU A 246 -1.98 3.56 6.56
C GLU A 246 -1.82 2.07 6.86
N ILE A 247 -1.97 1.22 5.83
CA ILE A 247 -1.93 -0.23 5.98
C ILE A 247 -0.61 -0.76 5.42
N CYS A 248 0.07 -1.61 6.19
CA CYS A 248 1.36 -2.22 5.84
C CYS A 248 1.26 -3.76 5.92
N PRO A 249 0.65 -4.42 4.92
CA PRO A 249 0.29 -5.84 5.00
C PRO A 249 1.48 -6.75 5.30
N VAL A 250 2.61 -6.54 4.64
CA VAL A 250 3.78 -7.41 4.81
C VAL A 250 4.39 -7.24 6.19
N SER A 251 4.45 -6.01 6.71
CA SER A 251 4.83 -5.76 8.12
C SER A 251 3.92 -6.53 9.07
N ASN A 252 2.61 -6.43 8.89
CA ASN A 252 1.64 -7.08 9.76
C ASN A 252 1.74 -8.61 9.70
N GLN A 253 2.12 -9.21 8.57
CA GLN A 253 2.40 -10.64 8.49
C GLN A 253 3.72 -11.02 9.17
N ILE A 254 4.80 -10.28 8.90
CA ILE A 254 6.15 -10.58 9.40
C ILE A 254 6.23 -10.41 10.92
N LEU A 255 5.53 -9.41 11.46
CA LEU A 255 5.39 -9.16 12.89
C LEU A 255 4.36 -10.05 13.58
N GLY A 256 3.73 -10.97 12.85
CA GLY A 256 2.86 -12.00 13.41
C GLY A 256 1.45 -11.54 13.77
N TYR A 257 1.01 -10.39 13.26
CA TYR A 257 -0.37 -9.93 13.42
C TYR A 257 -1.33 -10.62 12.45
N THR A 258 -0.92 -10.90 11.21
CA THR A 258 -1.80 -11.54 10.21
C THR A 258 -1.07 -12.68 9.50
N ALA A 259 -1.34 -13.93 9.89
CA ALA A 259 -0.69 -15.08 9.27
C ALA A 259 -1.06 -15.25 7.78
N ASP A 260 -2.33 -15.07 7.44
CA ASP A 260 -2.86 -15.16 6.08
C ASP A 260 -3.40 -13.79 5.66
N LEU A 261 -2.73 -13.15 4.69
CA LEU A 261 -3.07 -11.80 4.23
C LEU A 261 -4.45 -11.70 3.57
N ARG A 262 -5.08 -12.82 3.19
CA ARG A 262 -6.49 -12.84 2.74
C ARG A 262 -7.47 -12.46 3.85
N ASN A 263 -7.06 -12.61 5.11
CA ASN A 263 -7.83 -12.22 6.29
C ASN A 263 -7.44 -10.84 6.84
N HIS A 264 -6.55 -10.12 6.16
CA HIS A 264 -6.08 -8.82 6.62
C HIS A 264 -7.22 -7.79 6.65
N PRO A 265 -7.39 -6.98 7.71
CA PRO A 265 -8.51 -6.03 7.84
C PRO A 265 -8.54 -4.96 6.74
N GLY A 266 -7.41 -4.67 6.10
CA GLY A 266 -7.29 -3.68 5.02
C GLY A 266 -8.38 -3.77 3.94
N ILE A 267 -8.75 -4.98 3.51
CA ILE A 267 -9.83 -5.15 2.52
C ILE A 267 -11.18 -4.69 3.05
N GLY A 268 -11.49 -4.97 4.32
CA GLY A 268 -12.70 -4.49 4.95
C GLY A 268 -12.76 -2.97 4.95
N TYR A 269 -11.65 -2.28 5.25
CA TYR A 269 -11.62 -0.82 5.25
C TYR A 269 -11.91 -0.25 3.87
N ILE A 270 -11.27 -0.81 2.83
CA ILE A 270 -11.50 -0.43 1.44
C ILE A 270 -12.97 -0.63 1.06
N ARG A 271 -13.56 -1.81 1.34
CA ARG A 271 -14.94 -2.13 0.96
C ARG A 271 -16.00 -1.36 1.75
N ASN A 272 -15.67 -0.86 2.95
CA ASN A 272 -16.53 0.05 3.71
C ASN A 272 -16.36 1.54 3.30
N GLY A 273 -15.49 1.81 2.32
CA GLY A 273 -15.24 3.15 1.81
C GLY A 273 -14.48 4.05 2.78
N LEU A 274 -13.67 3.46 3.66
CA LEU A 274 -12.71 4.22 4.46
C LEU A 274 -11.53 4.66 3.59
N PRO A 275 -10.93 5.82 3.87
CA PRO A 275 -9.70 6.22 3.20
C PRO A 275 -8.53 5.35 3.66
N VAL A 276 -7.95 4.62 2.72
CA VAL A 276 -6.79 3.74 2.94
C VAL A 276 -5.63 4.20 2.07
N VAL A 277 -4.43 4.15 2.64
CA VAL A 277 -3.14 4.30 1.96
C VAL A 277 -2.32 3.03 2.23
N LEU A 278 -1.72 2.45 1.19
CA LEU A 278 -0.78 1.33 1.37
C LEU A 278 0.63 1.87 1.63
N GLY A 279 1.30 1.32 2.63
CA GLY A 279 2.70 1.57 2.95
C GLY A 279 3.48 0.25 3.07
N SER A 280 4.80 0.35 3.09
CA SER A 280 5.70 -0.82 3.21
C SER A 280 6.40 -0.94 4.56
N ASP A 281 6.24 0.08 5.42
CA ASP A 281 6.82 0.15 6.77
C ASP A 281 8.36 0.05 6.75
N ASP A 282 8.93 -1.09 7.15
CA ASP A 282 10.37 -1.32 7.29
C ASP A 282 10.94 -2.42 6.35
N PRO A 283 10.86 -2.31 5.00
CA PRO A 283 11.34 -3.34 4.07
C PRO A 283 12.74 -3.90 4.41
N GLY A 284 13.69 -2.99 4.66
CA GLY A 284 15.07 -3.38 4.98
C GLY A 284 15.22 -4.13 6.30
N GLY A 285 14.34 -3.88 7.27
CA GLY A 285 14.28 -4.64 8.54
C GLY A 285 13.69 -6.03 8.35
N PHE A 286 12.78 -6.17 7.38
CA PHE A 286 12.13 -7.41 6.98
C PHE A 286 12.94 -8.25 6.00
N GLY A 287 14.06 -7.73 5.51
CA GLY A 287 15.01 -8.45 4.67
C GLY A 287 14.74 -8.37 3.18
N TYR A 288 14.00 -7.36 2.72
CA TYR A 288 13.80 -7.05 1.30
C TYR A 288 14.00 -5.55 1.03
N ASP A 289 14.26 -5.19 -0.22
CA ASP A 289 14.66 -3.83 -0.63
C ASP A 289 13.74 -3.26 -1.73
N ASN A 290 12.47 -3.65 -1.72
CA ASN A 290 11.43 -3.18 -2.63
C ASN A 290 10.19 -2.67 -1.89
N PHE A 291 9.35 -1.90 -2.58
CA PHE A 291 8.14 -1.23 -2.08
C PHE A 291 6.85 -1.76 -2.74
N THR A 292 6.98 -2.47 -3.86
CA THR A 292 5.86 -3.00 -4.64
C THR A 292 5.28 -4.29 -4.04
N ILE A 293 5.99 -4.98 -3.13
CA ILE A 293 5.51 -6.24 -2.55
C ILE A 293 4.21 -6.06 -1.76
N ASP A 294 4.06 -4.99 -0.97
CA ASP A 294 2.82 -4.71 -0.25
C ASP A 294 1.64 -4.46 -1.21
N TRP A 295 1.90 -3.87 -2.39
CA TRP A 295 0.92 -3.70 -3.45
C TRP A 295 0.53 -5.03 -4.09
N TYR A 296 1.51 -5.91 -4.34
CA TYR A 296 1.26 -7.25 -4.87
C TYR A 296 0.42 -8.08 -3.91
N GLU A 297 0.81 -8.12 -2.64
CA GLU A 297 0.11 -8.88 -1.60
C GLU A 297 -1.31 -8.36 -1.38
N ALA A 298 -1.50 -7.04 -1.34
CA ALA A 298 -2.83 -6.44 -1.27
C ALA A 298 -3.66 -6.76 -2.53
N PHE A 299 -3.08 -6.60 -3.73
CA PHE A 299 -3.80 -6.84 -4.98
C PHE A 299 -4.27 -8.29 -5.11
N MET A 300 -3.36 -9.24 -4.90
CA MET A 300 -3.63 -10.67 -5.04
C MET A 300 -4.45 -11.20 -3.86
N GLY A 301 -4.03 -10.89 -2.63
CA GLY A 301 -4.64 -11.41 -1.42
C GLY A 301 -6.04 -10.88 -1.17
N TRP A 302 -6.33 -9.64 -1.60
CA TRP A 302 -7.63 -8.99 -1.34
C TRP A 302 -8.55 -8.93 -2.56
N GLY A 303 -8.12 -9.48 -3.70
CA GLY A 303 -8.90 -9.46 -4.95
C GLY A 303 -9.19 -8.03 -5.42
N LEU A 304 -8.19 -7.16 -5.35
CA LEU A 304 -8.34 -5.78 -5.82
C LEU A 304 -8.35 -5.74 -7.35
N ASP A 305 -8.96 -4.68 -7.89
CA ASP A 305 -8.93 -4.40 -9.33
C ASP A 305 -8.19 -3.09 -9.65
N LEU A 306 -8.15 -2.74 -10.94
CA LEU A 306 -7.47 -1.53 -11.42
C LEU A 306 -8.05 -0.23 -10.83
N ARG A 307 -9.35 -0.20 -10.47
CA ARG A 307 -10.00 0.95 -9.85
C ARG A 307 -9.55 1.08 -8.41
N ASP A 308 -9.47 -0.03 -7.69
CA ASP A 308 -8.93 -0.07 -6.32
C ASP A 308 -7.48 0.43 -6.30
N LEU A 309 -6.62 -0.04 -7.21
CA LEU A 309 -5.23 0.43 -7.35
C LEU A 309 -5.16 1.94 -7.60
N LYS A 310 -5.96 2.46 -8.54
CA LYS A 310 -6.03 3.91 -8.81
C LYS A 310 -6.46 4.69 -7.58
N LYS A 311 -7.42 4.16 -6.82
CA LYS A 311 -7.94 4.79 -5.61
C LYS A 311 -6.89 4.83 -4.49
N LEU A 312 -6.17 3.73 -4.27
CA LEU A 312 -5.08 3.68 -3.29
C LEU A 312 -3.94 4.64 -3.65
N ALA A 313 -3.56 4.69 -4.93
CA ALA A 313 -2.50 5.59 -5.41
C ALA A 313 -2.91 7.07 -5.25
N SER A 314 -4.11 7.44 -5.70
CA SER A 314 -4.63 8.81 -5.53
C SER A 314 -4.84 9.19 -4.05
N ASN A 315 -5.25 8.25 -3.20
CA ASN A 315 -5.33 8.46 -1.76
C ASN A 315 -3.96 8.80 -1.16
N SER A 316 -2.88 8.12 -1.59
CA SER A 316 -1.53 8.41 -1.08
C SER A 316 -1.11 9.87 -1.28
N ILE A 317 -1.53 10.49 -2.40
CA ILE A 317 -1.31 11.92 -2.66
C ILE A 317 -2.29 12.77 -1.85
N LYS A 318 -3.59 12.44 -1.84
CA LYS A 318 -4.62 13.19 -1.11
C LYS A 318 -4.27 13.36 0.37
N TYR A 319 -3.85 12.28 1.02
CA TYR A 319 -3.58 12.24 2.45
C TYR A 319 -2.12 12.51 2.83
N SER A 320 -1.25 12.78 1.85
CA SER A 320 0.11 13.26 2.12
C SER A 320 0.11 14.59 2.90
N GLY A 321 1.22 14.87 3.57
CA GLY A 321 1.58 16.14 4.20
C GLY A 321 2.06 17.22 3.23
N LEU A 322 1.96 16.98 1.90
CA LEU A 322 2.17 18.02 0.90
C LEU A 322 1.16 19.16 1.09
N ASN A 323 1.61 20.39 0.82
CA ASN A 323 0.70 21.54 0.76
C ASN A 323 -0.16 21.51 -0.52
N SER A 324 -1.12 22.42 -0.66
CA SER A 324 -2.06 22.42 -1.79
C SER A 324 -1.39 22.58 -3.16
N GLU A 325 -0.33 23.37 -3.25
CA GLU A 325 0.43 23.59 -4.50
C GLU A 325 1.25 22.33 -4.85
N GLU A 326 1.98 21.79 -3.87
CA GLU A 326 2.73 20.54 -4.02
C GLU A 326 1.80 19.38 -4.42
N LYS A 327 0.60 19.28 -3.84
CA LYS A 327 -0.41 18.28 -4.22
C LYS A 327 -0.91 18.44 -5.65
N THR A 328 -1.08 19.67 -6.11
CA THR A 328 -1.51 19.93 -7.49
C THR A 328 -0.45 19.43 -8.47
N ILE A 329 0.82 19.74 -8.21
CA ILE A 329 1.96 19.25 -9.00
C ILE A 329 2.07 17.73 -8.93
N ALA A 330 1.92 17.16 -7.73
CA ALA A 330 1.95 15.72 -7.51
C ALA A 330 0.88 14.97 -8.33
N VAL A 331 -0.36 15.47 -8.31
CA VAL A 331 -1.47 14.89 -9.10
C VAL A 331 -1.14 14.95 -10.59
N GLN A 332 -0.64 16.08 -11.11
CA GLN A 332 -0.30 16.19 -12.53
C GLN A 332 0.79 15.19 -12.95
N LYS A 333 1.87 15.08 -12.16
CA LYS A 333 2.96 14.12 -12.40
C LYS A 333 2.46 12.68 -12.35
N TRP A 334 1.63 12.35 -11.35
CA TRP A 334 1.05 11.03 -11.19
C TRP A 334 0.08 10.69 -12.31
N GLU A 335 -0.82 11.59 -12.69
CA GLU A 335 -1.80 11.36 -13.77
C GLU A 335 -1.10 11.10 -15.12
N SER A 336 -0.02 11.83 -15.40
CA SER A 336 0.80 11.58 -16.59
C SER A 336 1.39 10.16 -16.59
N SER A 337 2.03 9.76 -15.47
CA SER A 337 2.58 8.41 -15.30
C SER A 337 1.49 7.33 -15.38
N TRP A 338 0.35 7.56 -14.73
CA TRP A 338 -0.82 6.67 -14.75
C TRP A 338 -1.38 6.48 -16.16
N ASN A 339 -1.58 7.57 -16.91
CA ASN A 339 -2.11 7.50 -18.28
C ASN A 339 -1.17 6.75 -19.22
N SER A 340 0.15 6.93 -19.05
CA SER A 340 1.16 6.15 -19.77
C SER A 340 1.09 4.66 -19.44
N TYR A 341 1.01 4.32 -18.14
CA TYR A 341 0.83 2.96 -17.66
C TYR A 341 -0.43 2.31 -18.23
N ILE A 342 -1.58 2.99 -18.19
CA ILE A 342 -2.85 2.48 -18.73
C ILE A 342 -2.76 2.24 -20.23
N SER A 343 -2.19 3.19 -20.97
CA SER A 343 -2.05 3.06 -22.42
C SER A 343 -1.18 1.85 -22.79
N THR A 344 -0.04 1.69 -22.14
CA THR A 344 0.88 0.57 -22.37
C THR A 344 0.27 -0.76 -21.92
N THR A 345 -0.38 -0.78 -20.77
CA THR A 345 -1.02 -1.99 -20.23
C THR A 345 -2.18 -2.43 -21.12
N ARG A 346 -3.00 -1.49 -21.60
CA ARG A 346 -4.08 -1.78 -22.56
C ARG A 346 -3.53 -2.39 -23.84
N LEU A 347 -2.46 -1.85 -24.41
CA LEU A 347 -1.84 -2.39 -25.62
C LEU A 347 -1.33 -3.83 -25.42
N LYS A 348 -0.73 -4.13 -24.27
CA LYS A 348 -0.33 -5.49 -23.90
C LYS A 348 -1.56 -6.39 -23.75
N ALA A 349 -2.57 -5.95 -23.01
CA ALA A 349 -3.80 -6.69 -22.77
C ALA A 349 -4.62 -6.95 -24.05
N CYS A 350 -4.60 -6.05 -25.04
CA CYS A 350 -5.25 -6.29 -26.33
C CYS A 350 -4.61 -7.48 -27.08
N LYS A 351 -3.30 -7.68 -26.91
CA LYS A 351 -2.50 -8.68 -27.62
C LYS A 351 -2.39 -10.01 -26.86
N LEU A 352 -2.98 -10.12 -25.67
CA LEU A 352 -2.94 -11.36 -24.91
C LEU A 352 -3.62 -12.48 -25.69
N GLN A 353 -2.89 -13.59 -25.82
CA GLN A 353 -3.40 -14.86 -26.32
C GLN A 353 -3.27 -15.87 -25.18
N PHE A 354 -4.39 -16.47 -24.81
CA PHE A 354 -4.45 -17.48 -23.78
C PHE A 354 -4.07 -18.83 -24.38
N LYS A 355 -3.20 -19.58 -23.69
CA LYS A 355 -2.59 -20.82 -24.21
C LYS A 355 -3.41 -22.08 -23.91
N ILE A 356 -4.56 -21.94 -23.26
CA ILE A 356 -5.41 -23.08 -22.93
C ILE A 356 -6.48 -23.18 -23.99
N ASP A 357 -6.55 -24.33 -24.66
CA ASP A 357 -7.56 -24.57 -25.68
C ASP A 357 -8.97 -24.55 -25.05
N PRO A 358 -9.91 -23.79 -25.63
CA PRO A 358 -11.27 -23.75 -25.12
C PRO A 358 -11.94 -25.11 -25.33
N THR A 359 -12.80 -25.49 -24.39
CA THR A 359 -13.64 -26.68 -24.52
C THR A 359 -15.10 -26.27 -24.59
N PHE A 360 -15.86 -26.92 -25.45
CA PHE A 360 -17.28 -26.66 -25.65
C PHE A 360 -18.07 -27.88 -25.18
N ASN A 361 -19.10 -27.65 -24.37
CA ASN A 361 -19.87 -28.73 -23.74
C ASN A 361 -21.34 -28.72 -24.15
N ARG A 362 -21.94 -27.54 -24.30
CA ARG A 362 -23.39 -27.44 -24.55
C ARG A 362 -23.78 -26.13 -25.19
N VAL A 363 -24.78 -26.16 -26.07
CA VAL A 363 -25.51 -24.98 -26.58
C VAL A 363 -26.98 -25.02 -26.15
N LEU A 364 -27.54 -23.86 -25.78
CA LEU A 364 -28.94 -23.69 -25.37
C LEU A 364 -29.50 -22.32 -25.84
N PRO A 365 -30.70 -22.25 -26.47
CA PRO A 365 -31.44 -23.40 -27.02
C PRO A 365 -30.68 -24.06 -28.18
N ARG A 366 -31.02 -25.32 -28.48
CA ARG A 366 -30.43 -26.08 -29.61
C ARG A 366 -31.20 -25.89 -30.92
N GLU A 367 -32.38 -25.31 -30.84
CA GLU A 367 -33.25 -25.05 -31.98
C GLU A 367 -33.90 -23.67 -31.84
N GLY A 368 -34.22 -23.04 -32.97
CA GLY A 368 -34.82 -21.71 -32.98
C GLY A 368 -35.40 -21.32 -34.35
N ALA A 369 -35.73 -20.04 -34.47
CA ALA A 369 -36.56 -19.53 -35.56
C ALA A 369 -35.73 -19.26 -36.82
N LEU A 370 -36.35 -19.42 -37.99
CA LEU A 370 -35.72 -19.11 -39.28
C LEU A 370 -35.30 -17.64 -39.38
N ASN A 371 -36.07 -16.74 -38.79
CA ASN A 371 -35.77 -15.30 -38.80
C ASN A 371 -34.54 -14.93 -37.96
N GLY A 372 -34.04 -15.83 -37.11
CA GLY A 372 -32.92 -15.58 -36.21
C GLY A 372 -33.16 -14.43 -35.23
N GLY A 373 -32.06 -13.87 -34.71
CA GLY A 373 -32.05 -12.75 -33.78
C GLY A 373 -32.11 -13.16 -32.30
N GLU A 374 -32.47 -14.39 -31.98
CA GLU A 374 -32.34 -14.94 -30.65
C GLU A 374 -30.87 -15.09 -30.22
N LYS A 375 -30.64 -15.11 -28.91
CA LYS A 375 -29.33 -15.44 -28.34
C LYS A 375 -29.29 -16.93 -27.99
N VAL A 376 -28.24 -17.62 -28.41
CA VAL A 376 -27.88 -18.94 -27.89
C VAL A 376 -26.71 -18.82 -26.92
N HIS A 377 -26.76 -19.66 -25.89
CA HIS A 377 -25.81 -19.74 -24.80
C HIS A 377 -24.91 -20.94 -25.03
N ILE A 378 -23.62 -20.68 -25.23
CA ILE A 378 -22.61 -21.71 -25.41
C ILE A 378 -21.82 -21.84 -24.12
N TYR A 379 -21.93 -23.03 -23.52
CA TYR A 379 -21.28 -23.40 -22.27
C TYR A 379 -20.03 -24.23 -22.54
N GLY A 380 -18.99 -23.93 -21.78
CA GLY A 380 -17.71 -24.59 -21.92
C GLY A 380 -16.73 -24.21 -20.82
N ARG A 381 -15.43 -24.29 -21.11
CA ARG A 381 -14.35 -23.84 -20.22
C ARG A 381 -13.26 -23.14 -21.01
N HIS A 382 -12.50 -22.30 -20.31
CA HIS A 382 -11.34 -21.58 -20.83
C HIS A 382 -11.69 -20.58 -21.94
N PHE A 383 -12.87 -19.95 -21.84
CA PHE A 383 -13.24 -18.86 -22.71
C PHE A 383 -12.56 -17.58 -22.25
N GLU A 384 -11.45 -17.25 -22.91
CA GLU A 384 -10.64 -16.08 -22.58
C GLU A 384 -10.22 -15.36 -23.86
N LYS A 385 -10.21 -14.02 -23.82
CA LYS A 385 -9.84 -13.18 -24.96
C LYS A 385 -9.07 -11.95 -24.50
N GLY A 386 -8.22 -11.42 -25.37
CA GLY A 386 -7.62 -10.11 -25.16
C GLY A 386 -8.72 -9.05 -25.02
N ILE A 387 -8.51 -8.03 -24.19
CA ILE A 387 -9.53 -6.97 -23.97
C ILE A 387 -9.89 -6.24 -25.29
N CYS A 388 -8.94 -6.28 -26.23
CA CYS A 388 -8.96 -5.85 -27.63
C CYS A 388 -9.95 -6.57 -28.55
N GLN A 389 -10.11 -7.86 -28.30
CA GLN A 389 -10.64 -8.83 -29.25
C GLN A 389 -12.16 -8.91 -29.12
N THR A 390 -12.83 -9.23 -30.22
CA THR A 390 -14.27 -9.49 -30.24
C THR A 390 -14.51 -10.98 -30.41
N ILE A 391 -15.60 -11.48 -29.82
CA ILE A 391 -16.04 -12.85 -30.09
C ILE A 391 -16.87 -12.81 -31.37
N LYS A 392 -16.63 -13.75 -32.28
CA LYS A 392 -17.50 -13.99 -33.43
C LYS A 392 -18.09 -15.38 -33.34
N CYS A 393 -19.34 -15.51 -33.74
CA CYS A 393 -20.04 -16.78 -33.79
C CYS A 393 -20.44 -17.06 -35.24
N LYS A 394 -20.32 -18.32 -35.63
CA LYS A 394 -20.66 -18.77 -36.97
C LYS A 394 -21.54 -20.00 -36.88
N PHE A 395 -22.61 -20.01 -37.66
CA PHE A 395 -23.57 -21.09 -37.76
C PHE A 395 -23.48 -21.61 -39.20
N GLY A 396 -22.89 -22.78 -39.42
CA GLY A 396 -22.67 -23.33 -40.76
C GLY A 396 -22.00 -22.34 -41.72
N ASN A 397 -22.65 -22.08 -42.85
CA ASN A 397 -22.18 -21.14 -43.89
C ASN A 397 -22.87 -19.76 -43.85
N TYR A 398 -23.61 -19.46 -42.78
CA TYR A 398 -24.29 -18.18 -42.60
C TYR A 398 -23.30 -17.06 -42.22
N GLU A 399 -23.77 -15.80 -42.30
CA GLU A 399 -22.99 -14.63 -41.90
C GLU A 399 -22.54 -14.71 -40.44
N GLU A 400 -21.34 -14.21 -40.18
CA GLU A 400 -20.76 -14.16 -38.84
C GLU A 400 -21.51 -13.17 -37.97
N THR A 401 -21.89 -13.59 -36.77
CA THR A 401 -22.57 -12.75 -35.79
C THR A 401 -21.65 -12.38 -34.64
N GLU A 402 -21.98 -11.29 -33.94
CA GLU A 402 -21.25 -10.90 -32.73
C GLU A 402 -21.55 -11.88 -31.58
N GLY A 403 -20.51 -12.18 -30.81
CA GLY A 403 -20.60 -12.91 -29.57
C GLY A 403 -20.26 -12.04 -28.35
N GLU A 404 -20.85 -12.39 -27.22
CA GLU A 404 -20.64 -11.72 -25.94
C GLU A 404 -20.09 -12.73 -24.93
N LEU A 405 -18.83 -12.54 -24.51
CA LEU A 405 -18.20 -13.32 -23.46
C LEU A 405 -18.70 -12.84 -22.10
N LEU A 406 -19.54 -13.63 -21.43
CA LEU A 406 -20.06 -13.27 -20.12
C LEU A 406 -19.09 -13.61 -18.98
N ASN A 407 -18.39 -14.73 -19.11
CA ASN A 407 -17.36 -15.21 -18.17
C ASN A 407 -16.57 -16.36 -18.82
N THR A 408 -15.67 -16.99 -18.07
CA THR A 408 -14.76 -18.04 -18.56
C THR A 408 -15.43 -19.36 -18.97
N TYR A 409 -16.76 -19.47 -18.83
CA TYR A 409 -17.54 -20.68 -19.14
C TYR A 409 -18.79 -20.43 -20.00
N LEU A 410 -19.09 -19.19 -20.36
CA LEU A 410 -20.31 -18.83 -21.09
C LEU A 410 -20.09 -17.74 -22.14
N ILE A 411 -20.45 -18.05 -23.38
CA ILE A 411 -20.54 -17.13 -24.51
C ILE A 411 -21.99 -17.05 -24.98
N ASN A 412 -22.50 -15.84 -25.19
CA ASN A 412 -23.75 -15.63 -25.91
C ASN A 412 -23.44 -15.37 -27.38
N CYS A 413 -24.13 -16.05 -28.28
CA CYS A 413 -24.05 -15.83 -29.72
C CYS A 413 -25.42 -15.41 -30.24
N GLN A 414 -25.48 -14.39 -31.08
CA GLN A 414 -26.70 -14.06 -31.80
C GLN A 414 -26.88 -15.01 -32.98
N VAL A 415 -28.07 -15.60 -33.15
CA VAL A 415 -28.36 -16.49 -34.28
C VAL A 415 -28.61 -15.64 -35.54
N PRO A 416 -27.96 -15.95 -36.68
CA PRO A 416 -28.20 -15.23 -37.93
C PRO A 416 -29.59 -15.55 -38.50
N SER A 417 -30.15 -14.63 -39.27
CA SER A 417 -31.38 -14.87 -40.02
C SER A 417 -31.12 -15.76 -41.23
N LYS A 418 -31.99 -16.76 -41.42
CA LYS A 418 -32.02 -17.65 -42.58
C LYS A 418 -33.10 -17.21 -43.57
N SER A 419 -32.77 -17.21 -44.86
CA SER A 419 -33.66 -16.73 -45.94
C SER A 419 -34.54 -17.81 -46.59
N ASN A 420 -34.32 -19.09 -46.30
CA ASN A 420 -35.10 -20.21 -46.80
C ASN A 420 -35.86 -20.92 -45.67
N ASN A 421 -37.03 -21.49 -45.95
CA ASN A 421 -37.95 -22.02 -44.94
C ASN A 421 -37.68 -23.49 -44.52
N ASP A 422 -36.59 -24.08 -44.97
CA ASP A 422 -36.28 -25.48 -44.67
C ASP A 422 -35.69 -25.65 -43.27
N VAL A 423 -36.06 -26.75 -42.61
CA VAL A 423 -35.41 -27.19 -41.36
C VAL A 423 -33.98 -27.59 -41.68
N GLU A 424 -33.01 -27.05 -40.96
CA GLU A 424 -31.58 -27.32 -41.20
C GLU A 424 -30.80 -27.31 -39.89
N GLU A 425 -30.01 -28.36 -39.69
CA GLU A 425 -29.03 -28.44 -38.62
C GLU A 425 -27.67 -27.95 -39.13
N VAL A 426 -27.09 -26.98 -38.43
CA VAL A 426 -25.79 -26.40 -38.79
C VAL A 426 -24.79 -26.52 -37.64
N PRO A 427 -23.50 -26.78 -37.94
CA PRO A 427 -22.46 -26.76 -36.92
C PRO A 427 -22.22 -25.33 -36.43
N ILE A 428 -21.77 -25.20 -35.18
CA ILE A 428 -21.41 -23.91 -34.58
C ILE A 428 -19.88 -23.83 -34.49
N SER A 429 -19.32 -22.72 -34.95
CA SER A 429 -17.91 -22.39 -34.74
C SER A 429 -17.78 -21.04 -34.05
N ILE A 430 -16.77 -20.90 -33.20
CA ILE A 430 -16.54 -19.68 -32.42
C ILE A 430 -15.13 -19.17 -32.67
N SER A 431 -15.01 -17.85 -32.84
CA SER A 431 -13.75 -17.15 -32.79
C SER A 431 -13.61 -16.36 -31.50
N LEU A 432 -12.59 -16.66 -30.69
CA LEU A 432 -12.29 -15.89 -29.48
C LEU A 432 -11.48 -14.61 -29.76
N ASN A 433 -10.83 -14.53 -30.93
CA ASN A 433 -9.99 -13.41 -31.34
C ASN A 433 -10.60 -12.55 -32.47
N GLY A 434 -11.76 -12.96 -32.99
CA GLY A 434 -12.48 -12.31 -34.08
C GLY A 434 -12.00 -12.66 -35.48
N THR A 435 -11.04 -13.58 -35.64
CA THR A 435 -10.47 -13.94 -36.94
C THR A 435 -10.30 -15.45 -37.14
N SER A 436 -9.89 -16.19 -36.12
CA SER A 436 -9.65 -17.63 -36.18
C SER A 436 -10.82 -18.36 -35.53
N PHE A 437 -11.49 -19.23 -36.29
CA PHE A 437 -12.63 -20.01 -35.81
C PHE A 437 -12.20 -21.39 -35.32
N ILE A 438 -12.81 -21.80 -34.22
CA ILE A 438 -12.67 -23.12 -33.59
C ILE A 438 -14.00 -23.83 -33.75
N ASP A 439 -13.97 -25.06 -34.27
CA ASP A 439 -15.16 -25.91 -34.31
C ASP A 439 -15.54 -26.33 -32.90
N THR A 440 -16.82 -26.25 -32.57
CA THR A 440 -17.30 -26.56 -31.22
C THR A 440 -17.79 -28.00 -31.07
N ASP A 441 -17.94 -28.74 -32.18
CA ASP A 441 -18.67 -30.02 -32.25
C ASP A 441 -20.13 -29.92 -31.77
N LEU A 442 -20.66 -28.70 -31.62
CA LEU A 442 -22.05 -28.42 -31.29
C LEU A 442 -22.81 -28.01 -32.55
N SER A 443 -24.11 -28.29 -32.55
CA SER A 443 -25.01 -27.92 -33.64
C SER A 443 -26.21 -27.11 -33.16
N PHE A 444 -26.77 -26.33 -34.07
CA PHE A 444 -28.02 -25.59 -33.91
C PHE A 444 -28.98 -25.94 -35.05
N THR A 445 -30.26 -26.13 -34.74
CA THR A 445 -31.29 -26.47 -35.73
C THR A 445 -32.24 -25.30 -35.98
N PHE A 446 -32.26 -24.79 -37.20
CA PHE A 446 -33.33 -23.90 -37.67
C PHE A 446 -34.58 -24.75 -37.93
N LYS A 447 -35.72 -24.42 -37.30
CA LYS A 447 -36.91 -25.30 -37.38
C LYS A 447 -38.26 -24.61 -37.49
N TYR A 448 -38.37 -23.35 -37.07
CA TYR A 448 -39.65 -22.63 -36.95
C TYR A 448 -39.79 -21.51 -37.96
#